data_AF-A0A7H8HC41-F1
#
_entry.id   AF-A0A7H8HC41-F1
#
_cell.length_a   1.000
_cell.length_b   1.000
_cell.length_c   1.000
_cell.angle_alpha   90.00
_cell.angle_beta   90.00
_cell.angle_gamma   90.00
#
_symmetry.space_group_name_H-M   'P 1'
#
loop_
_entity.id
_entity.type
_entity.pdbx_description
1 polymer ?
#
loop_
_entity_poly.entity_id
_entity_poly.type
_entity_poly.pdbx_seq_one_letter_code
_entity_poly.pdbx_strand_id
1 'polypeptide(L)'
;MAVLEIIDDDGEAEALQIALLDGTSVVCTVWTDWSLRVERRPDTELPDYLWPVDAYSRRPIVPDIPEGGLEVRSLVTSADEAGTPVAADLELDGYRISARSWGGRIVLSVVSRP
;
A
#
# COMPACT_ATOMS: atom_id res chain seq x y z
N MET A 1 -11.99 -7.25 -4.12
CA MET A 1 -10.78 -6.75 -3.44
C MET A 1 -9.79 -6.29 -4.50
N ALA A 2 -8.95 -5.31 -4.24
CA ALA A 2 -7.87 -4.91 -5.14
C ALA A 2 -6.61 -4.52 -4.35
N VAL A 3 -5.43 -4.79 -4.92
CA VAL A 3 -4.15 -4.29 -4.42
C VAL A 3 -3.57 -3.36 -5.47
N LEU A 4 -3.49 -2.09 -5.13
CA LEU A 4 -3.19 -0.99 -6.03
C LEU A 4 -1.97 -0.25 -5.50
N GLU A 5 -1.04 0.11 -6.37
CA GLU A 5 -0.16 1.23 -6.10
C GLU A 5 -0.81 2.52 -6.61
N ILE A 6 -0.69 3.58 -5.83
CA ILE A 6 -1.04 4.93 -6.24
C ILE A 6 0.25 5.58 -6.73
N ILE A 7 0.24 6.03 -7.98
CA ILE A 7 1.38 6.65 -8.64
C ILE A 7 1.07 8.10 -9.01
N ASP A 8 2.08 8.95 -8.99
CA ASP A 8 2.00 10.32 -9.48
C ASP A 8 2.12 10.41 -11.02
N ASP A 9 2.14 11.64 -11.55
CA ASP A 9 2.29 11.92 -12.98
C ASP A 9 3.64 11.48 -13.57
N ASP A 10 4.68 11.38 -12.74
CA ASP A 10 5.99 10.85 -13.13
C ASP A 10 6.02 9.30 -13.11
N GLY A 11 4.95 8.67 -12.61
CA GLY A 11 4.80 7.23 -12.50
C GLY A 11 5.49 6.63 -11.27
N GLU A 12 5.92 7.47 -10.34
CA GLU A 12 6.54 7.07 -9.07
C GLU A 12 5.47 6.67 -8.06
N ALA A 13 5.75 5.64 -7.27
CA ALA A 13 4.81 5.17 -6.24
C ALA A 13 4.79 6.15 -5.06
N GLU A 14 3.57 6.53 -4.65
CA GLU A 14 3.31 7.45 -3.54
C GLU A 14 2.56 6.77 -2.39
N ALA A 15 1.79 5.73 -2.72
CA ALA A 15 1.15 4.88 -1.71
C ALA A 15 0.84 3.47 -2.23
N LEU A 16 0.69 2.54 -1.29
CA LEU A 16 -0.01 1.26 -1.50
C LEU A 16 -1.44 1.42 -1.00
N GLN A 17 -2.43 1.01 -1.77
CA GLN A 17 -3.83 0.92 -1.36
C GLN A 17 -4.36 -0.51 -1.54
N ILE A 18 -4.92 -1.07 -0.47
CA ILE A 18 -5.59 -2.37 -0.47
C ILE A 18 -7.09 -2.13 -0.27
N ALA A 19 -7.88 -2.24 -1.33
CA ALA A 19 -9.33 -2.10 -1.29
C ALA A 19 -9.98 -3.43 -0.89
N LEU A 20 -10.64 -3.46 0.27
CA LEU A 20 -11.27 -4.64 0.85
C LEU A 20 -12.69 -4.86 0.29
N LEU A 21 -13.24 -6.06 0.50
CA LEU A 21 -14.58 -6.41 0.01
C LEU A 21 -15.71 -5.67 0.75
N ASP A 22 -15.45 -5.20 1.97
CA ASP A 22 -16.40 -4.43 2.77
C ASP A 22 -16.49 -2.96 2.38
N GLY A 23 -15.78 -2.54 1.33
CA GLY A 23 -15.72 -1.15 0.86
C GLY A 23 -14.70 -0.27 1.61
N THR A 24 -14.01 -0.80 2.63
CA THR A 24 -12.92 -0.10 3.31
C THR A 24 -11.59 -0.29 2.57
N SER A 25 -10.58 0.51 2.91
CA SER A 25 -9.22 0.31 2.39
C SER A 25 -8.15 0.44 3.47
N VAL A 26 -7.00 -0.18 3.21
CA VAL A 26 -5.76 0.05 3.96
C VAL A 26 -4.78 0.75 3.05
N VAL A 27 -4.23 1.88 3.50
CA VAL A 27 -3.27 2.69 2.75
C VAL A 27 -1.94 2.72 3.49
N CYS A 28 -0.85 2.41 2.79
CA CYS A 28 0.52 2.64 3.28
C CYS A 28 1.14 3.78 2.47
N THR A 29 1.71 4.78 3.14
CA THR A 29 2.36 5.92 2.47
C THR A 29 3.55 6.41 3.30
N VAL A 30 4.52 7.05 2.65
CA VAL A 30 5.63 7.69 3.37
C VAL A 30 5.24 9.12 3.71
N TRP A 31 5.38 9.47 4.98
CA TRP A 31 5.01 10.78 5.48
C TRP A 31 6.20 11.76 5.45
N THR A 32 5.93 13.02 5.78
CA THR A 32 6.92 14.11 5.71
C THR A 32 8.10 13.93 6.68
N ASP A 33 7.95 13.10 7.71
CA ASP A 33 9.00 12.71 8.66
C ASP A 33 9.73 11.42 8.23
N TRP A 34 9.53 10.98 6.99
CA TRP A 34 10.05 9.75 6.39
C TRP A 34 9.57 8.47 7.05
N SER A 35 8.61 8.53 7.97
CA SER A 35 7.96 7.35 8.51
C SER A 35 7.00 6.74 7.48
N LEU A 36 6.85 5.42 7.53
CA LEU A 36 5.78 4.72 6.84
C LEU A 36 4.52 4.76 7.71
N ARG A 37 3.49 5.43 7.21
CA ARG A 37 2.17 5.46 7.83
C ARG A 37 1.29 4.38 7.23
N VAL A 38 0.58 3.65 8.09
CA VAL A 38 -0.46 2.68 7.70
C VAL A 38 -1.80 3.16 8.25
N GLU A 39 -2.77 3.36 7.36
CA GLU A 39 -4.07 3.93 7.70
C GLU A 39 -5.20 3.03 7.17
N ARG A 40 -6.18 2.71 8.02
CA ARG A 40 -7.44 2.12 7.55
C ARG A 40 -8.46 3.23 7.29
N ARG A 41 -9.04 3.22 6.11
CA ARG A 41 -10.03 4.18 5.64
C ARG A 41 -11.39 3.53 5.47
N PRO A 42 -12.50 4.25 5.70
CA PRO A 42 -13.86 3.72 5.54
C PRO A 42 -14.31 3.58 4.07
N ASP A 43 -13.48 4.04 3.13
CA ASP A 43 -13.74 4.08 1.69
C ASP A 43 -12.52 3.61 0.88
N THR A 44 -12.66 3.65 -0.44
CA THR A 44 -11.60 3.34 -1.42
C THR A 44 -11.23 4.58 -2.25
N GLU A 45 -11.52 5.77 -1.76
CA GLU A 45 -11.19 7.02 -2.44
C GLU A 45 -9.69 7.32 -2.31
N LEU A 46 -9.19 8.28 -3.10
CA LEU A 46 -7.81 8.71 -2.95
C LEU A 46 -7.72 9.50 -1.64
N PRO A 47 -6.70 9.25 -0.79
CA PRO A 47 -6.53 10.05 0.41
C PRO A 47 -6.39 11.55 0.12
N ASP A 48 -6.97 12.39 0.96
CA ASP A 48 -7.02 13.86 0.76
C ASP A 48 -5.63 14.52 0.69
N TYR A 49 -4.60 13.88 1.24
CA TYR A 49 -3.21 14.36 1.17
C TYR A 49 -2.55 14.10 -0.19
N LEU A 50 -3.17 13.32 -1.07
CA LEU A 50 -2.76 13.14 -2.47
C LEU A 50 -3.56 14.11 -3.34
N TRP A 51 -3.19 15.39 -3.25
CA TRP A 51 -3.82 16.48 -3.99
C TRP A 51 -2.82 17.17 -4.92
N PRO A 52 -3.21 17.53 -6.16
CA PRO A 52 -4.55 17.39 -6.72
C PRO A 52 -4.84 15.96 -7.22
N VAL A 53 -6.09 15.51 -7.09
CA VAL A 53 -6.49 14.11 -7.34
C VAL A 53 -6.17 13.64 -8.77
N ASP A 54 -6.21 14.56 -9.73
CA ASP A 54 -5.94 14.31 -11.15
C ASP A 54 -4.45 14.08 -11.48
N ALA A 55 -3.54 14.43 -10.56
CA ALA A 55 -2.12 14.12 -10.66
C ALA A 55 -1.77 12.70 -10.18
N TYR A 56 -2.77 11.91 -9.79
CA TYR A 56 -2.58 10.56 -9.27
C TYR A 56 -3.43 9.53 -10.01
N SER A 57 -2.84 8.36 -10.23
CA SER A 57 -3.53 7.21 -10.81
C SER A 57 -3.30 5.95 -9.99
N ARG A 58 -4.15 4.94 -10.19
CA ARG A 58 -4.08 3.67 -9.46
C ARG A 58 -3.72 2.55 -10.43
N ARG A 59 -2.66 1.81 -10.13
CA ARG A 59 -2.20 0.67 -10.93
C ARG A 59 -2.28 -0.62 -10.12
N PRO A 60 -2.92 -1.70 -10.61
CA PRO A 60 -2.89 -2.99 -9.95
C PRO A 60 -1.46 -3.56 -9.90
N ILE A 61 -1.05 -4.08 -8.74
CA ILE A 61 0.28 -4.71 -8.57
C ILE A 61 0.20 -6.21 -8.29
N VAL A 62 -1.01 -6.76 -8.12
CA VAL A 62 -1.28 -8.19 -8.04
C VAL A 62 -2.15 -8.56 -9.25
N PRO A 63 -1.67 -9.41 -10.17
CA PRO A 63 -2.34 -9.67 -11.44
C PRO A 63 -3.57 -10.60 -11.30
N ASP A 64 -3.52 -11.56 -10.38
CA ASP A 64 -4.53 -12.62 -10.27
C ASP A 64 -5.23 -12.57 -8.91
N ILE A 65 -6.30 -11.79 -8.83
CA ILE A 65 -7.21 -11.78 -7.67
C ILE A 65 -8.43 -12.62 -8.06
N PRO A 66 -8.69 -13.75 -7.37
CA PRO A 66 -9.85 -14.60 -7.66
C PRO A 66 -11.17 -13.84 -7.39
N GLU A 67 -12.29 -14.30 -7.96
CA GLU A 67 -13.60 -13.65 -7.81
C GLU A 67 -14.01 -13.46 -6.33
N GLY A 68 -13.56 -14.35 -5.45
CA GLY A 68 -13.76 -14.26 -3.99
C GLY A 68 -12.85 -13.27 -3.25
N GLY A 69 -11.91 -12.62 -3.93
CA GLY A 69 -10.84 -11.83 -3.31
C GLY A 69 -9.71 -12.69 -2.73
N LEU A 70 -8.66 -12.03 -2.23
CA LEU A 70 -7.62 -12.71 -1.44
C LEU A 70 -7.88 -12.45 0.04
N GLU A 71 -7.54 -13.40 0.90
CA GLU A 71 -7.57 -13.16 2.33
C GLU A 71 -6.31 -12.41 2.77
N VAL A 72 -6.49 -11.34 3.55
CA VAL A 72 -5.37 -10.70 4.28
C VAL A 72 -5.06 -11.55 5.50
N ARG A 73 -3.95 -12.30 5.47
CA ARG A 73 -3.54 -13.19 6.56
C ARG A 73 -2.84 -12.44 7.69
N SER A 74 -1.98 -11.49 7.34
CA SER A 74 -1.29 -10.66 8.31
C SER A 74 -0.82 -9.34 7.72
N LEU A 75 -0.68 -8.35 8.59
CA LEU A 75 0.03 -7.10 8.33
C LEU A 75 1.00 -6.91 9.49
N VAL A 76 2.29 -6.86 9.18
CA VAL A 76 3.36 -6.69 10.17
C VAL A 76 4.14 -5.42 9.83
N THR A 77 4.16 -4.48 10.75
CA THR A 77 5.00 -3.28 10.65
C THR A 77 6.35 -3.51 11.30
N SER A 78 7.42 -2.98 10.72
CA SER A 78 8.72 -2.90 11.40
C SER A 78 9.25 -1.48 11.44
N ALA A 79 10.06 -1.21 12.46
CA ALA A 79 10.65 0.08 12.72
C ALA A 79 12.19 0.04 12.54
N ASP A 80 12.78 1.21 12.36
CA ASP A 80 14.24 1.40 12.39
C ASP A 80 14.79 1.35 13.83
N GLU A 81 16.10 1.59 13.99
CA GLU A 81 16.78 1.59 15.30
C GLU A 81 16.26 2.67 16.26
N ALA A 82 15.66 3.74 15.73
CA ALA A 82 15.06 4.83 16.50
C ALA A 82 13.59 4.55 16.87
N GLY A 83 13.01 3.43 16.40
CA GLY A 83 11.60 3.09 16.60
C GLY A 83 10.65 3.75 15.60
N THR A 84 11.16 4.38 14.53
CA THR A 84 10.35 4.97 13.46
C THR A 84 9.80 3.85 12.58
N PRO A 85 8.48 3.76 12.34
CA PRO A 85 7.93 2.80 11.39
C PRO A 85 8.50 3.09 9.99
N VAL A 86 9.10 2.09 9.35
CA VAL A 86 9.73 2.24 8.02
C VAL A 86 9.31 1.13 7.05
N ALA A 87 8.51 0.17 7.52
CA ALA A 87 8.12 -0.98 6.71
C ALA A 87 6.77 -1.55 7.14
N ALA A 88 6.03 -2.05 6.18
CA ALA A 88 4.86 -2.89 6.38
C ALA A 88 4.91 -4.06 5.39
N ASP A 89 4.88 -5.28 5.92
CA ASP A 89 4.76 -6.50 5.15
C ASP A 89 3.34 -7.04 5.29
N LEU A 90 2.67 -7.21 4.16
CA LEU A 90 1.33 -7.75 4.02
C LEU A 90 1.42 -9.16 3.42
N GLU A 91 0.81 -10.12 4.09
CA GLU A 91 0.65 -11.48 3.59
C GLU A 91 -0.77 -11.67 3.09
N LEU A 92 -0.90 -11.95 1.80
CA LEU A 92 -2.12 -12.35 1.13
C LEU A 92 -2.01 -13.82 0.72
N ASP A 93 -3.14 -14.46 0.41
CA ASP A 93 -3.12 -15.78 -0.23
C ASP A 93 -2.25 -15.77 -1.49
N GLY A 94 -1.15 -16.51 -1.49
CA GLY A 94 -0.23 -16.62 -2.62
C GLY A 94 0.67 -15.40 -2.89
N TYR A 95 0.60 -14.33 -2.08
CA TYR A 95 1.43 -13.13 -2.29
C TYR A 95 1.95 -12.54 -0.98
N ARG A 96 3.20 -12.06 -1.00
CA ARG A 96 3.69 -11.09 -0.02
C ARG A 96 3.90 -9.75 -0.71
N ILE A 97 3.35 -8.70 -0.11
CA ILE A 97 3.57 -7.33 -0.53
C ILE A 97 4.34 -6.62 0.57
N SER A 98 5.41 -5.94 0.23
CA SER A 98 6.18 -5.14 1.16
C SER A 98 6.13 -3.68 0.74
N ALA A 99 5.76 -2.80 1.66
CA ALA A 99 5.88 -1.36 1.54
C ALA A 99 7.01 -0.88 2.44
N ARG A 100 7.95 -0.11 1.91
CA ARG A 100 9.14 0.37 2.63
C ARG A 100 9.31 1.87 2.45
N SER A 101 9.67 2.59 3.50
CA SER A 101 10.19 3.95 3.40
C SER A 101 11.69 3.88 3.08
N TRP A 102 12.09 4.53 1.98
CA TRP A 102 13.49 4.63 1.57
C TRP A 102 13.76 5.99 0.93
N GLY A 103 14.66 6.78 1.52
CA GLY A 103 15.01 8.10 0.99
C GLY A 103 13.83 9.07 0.91
N GLY A 104 12.82 8.92 1.78
CA GLY A 104 11.60 9.73 1.77
C GLY A 104 10.56 9.30 0.73
N ARG A 105 10.76 8.16 0.06
CA ARG A 105 9.82 7.58 -0.91
C ARG A 105 9.32 6.22 -0.45
N ILE A 106 8.14 5.84 -0.92
CA ILE A 106 7.66 4.47 -0.76
C ILE A 106 8.24 3.57 -1.84
N VAL A 107 8.77 2.41 -1.44
CA VAL A 107 9.23 1.36 -2.33
C VAL A 107 8.35 0.14 -2.11
N LEU A 108 7.76 -0.36 -3.20
CA LEU A 108 6.86 -1.51 -3.19
C LEU A 108 7.56 -2.72 -3.79
N SER A 109 7.35 -3.88 -3.19
CA SER A 109 7.77 -5.16 -3.77
C SER A 109 6.67 -6.20 -3.62
N VAL A 110 6.41 -6.97 -4.68
CA VAL A 110 5.45 -8.06 -4.68
C VAL A 110 6.17 -9.36 -4.98
N VAL A 111 5.96 -10.38 -4.15
CA VAL A 111 6.51 -11.71 -4.33
C VAL A 111 5.36 -12.72 -4.35
N SER A 112 5.17 -13.41 -5.47
CA SER A 112 4.29 -14.57 -5.55
C SER A 112 4.88 -15.72 -4.76
N ARG A 113 4.08 -16.37 -3.93
CA ARG A 113 4.45 -17.58 -3.21
C ARG A 113 3.77 -18.78 -3.86
N PRO A 114 4.52 -19.89 -4.08
CA PRO A 114 3.96 -21.13 -4.58
C PRO A 114 3.03 -21.80 -3.57
#